data_AF-A0AA50WQ33-F1
#
_entry.id   AF-A0AA50WQ33-F1
#
_cell.length_a   1.000
_cell.length_b   1.000
_cell.length_c   1.000
_cell.angle_alpha   90.00
_cell.angle_beta   90.00
_cell.angle_gamma   90.00
#
_symmetry.space_group_name_H-M   'P 1'
#
loop_
_entity.id
_entity.type
_entity.pdbx_description
1 polymer ?
#
loop_
_entity_poly.entity_id
_entity_poly.type
_entity_poly.pdbx_seq_one_letter_code
_entity_poly.pdbx_strand_id
1 'polypeptide(L)' 'EKVETEYARFEGGRFVYRIQRSPMCEYMVNFIHKLKHLPEKYMMNSVLENFTILQ' A
#
# COMPACT_ATOMS: atom_id res chain seq x y z
N GLU A 1 5.92 -3.60 -9.22
CA GLU A 1 6.86 -2.84 -8.39
C GLU A 1 6.60 -1.35 -8.57
N LYS A 2 6.79 -0.54 -7.53
CA LYS A 2 6.61 0.91 -7.60
C LYS A 2 7.82 1.58 -6.98
N VAL A 3 8.47 2.46 -7.72
CA VAL A 3 9.65 3.21 -7.28
C VAL A 3 9.29 4.69 -7.23
N GLU A 4 9.51 5.34 -6.10
CA GLU A 4 9.23 6.76 -5.89
C GLU A 4 10.50 7.47 -5.40
N THR A 5 10.85 8.59 -6.04
CA THR A 5 11.99 9.41 -5.64
C THR A 5 11.49 10.69 -5.01
N GLU A 6 11.81 10.89 -3.73
CA GLU A 6 11.41 12.08 -2.98
C GLU A 6 12.61 12.97 -2.67
N TYR A 7 12.36 14.28 -2.69
CA TYR A 7 13.35 15.27 -2.30
C TYR A 7 13.15 15.71 -0.85
N ALA A 8 14.26 16.01 -0.18
CA ALA A 8 14.26 16.46 1.20
C ALA A 8 13.61 17.85 1.35
N ARG A 9 12.79 18.03 2.39
CA ARG A 9 12.31 19.34 2.83
C ARG A 9 12.83 19.63 4.23
N PHE A 10 13.44 20.80 4.44
CA PHE A 10 13.92 21.20 5.77
C PHE A 10 12.78 21.83 6.57
N GLU A 11 12.29 21.11 7.59
CA GLU A 11 11.17 21.53 8.44
C GLU A 11 11.51 21.26 9.90
N GLY A 12 11.44 22.29 10.77
CA GLY A 12 11.66 22.13 12.21
C GLY A 12 13.06 21.61 12.59
N GLY A 13 14.10 21.99 11.84
CA GLY A 13 15.49 21.60 12.12
C GLY A 13 15.90 20.24 11.56
N ARG A 14 15.04 19.57 10.77
CA ARG A 14 15.33 18.25 10.18
C ARG A 14 14.87 18.16 8.72
N PHE A 15 15.47 17.25 7.97
CA PHE A 15 15.02 16.89 6.62
C PHE A 15 13.86 15.88 6.68
N VAL A 16 12.79 16.16 5.95
CA VAL A 16 11.56 15.37 5.89
C VAL A 16 11.29 14.99 4.43
N TYR A 17 10.93 13.72 4.20
CA TYR A 17 10.54 13.17 2.91
C TYR A 17 9.07 12.71 3.02
N ARG A 18 8.24 13.01 2.01
CA ARG A 18 6.79 12.71 2.10
C ARG A 18 6.24 12.21 0.77
N ILE A 19 5.94 10.92 0.71
CA ILE A 19 5.11 10.34 -0.35
C ILE A 19 3.64 10.64 0.00
N GLN A 20 3.04 11.64 -0.63
CA GLN A 20 1.68 12.09 -0.30
C GLN A 20 0.66 11.67 -1.36
N ARG A 21 -0.46 11.06 -0.90
CA ARG A 21 -1.61 10.65 -1.74
C ARG A 21 -1.21 9.82 -2.97
N SER A 22 -0.12 9.06 -2.87
CA SER A 22 0.37 8.28 -3.99
C SER A 22 -0.62 7.16 -4.30
N PRO A 23 -1.16 7.07 -5.53
CA PRO A 23 -2.22 6.13 -5.84
C PRO A 23 -1.73 4.68 -5.72
N MET A 24 -2.61 3.79 -5.27
CA MET A 24 -2.39 2.35 -5.38
C MET A 24 -2.48 1.94 -6.83
N CYS A 25 -1.66 0.97 -7.24
CA CYS A 25 -1.77 0.42 -8.59
C CYS A 25 -3.10 -0.33 -8.75
N GLU A 26 -3.55 -0.45 -10.00
CA GLU A 26 -4.83 -1.09 -10.35
C GLU A 26 -4.97 -2.49 -9.75
N TYR A 27 -3.88 -3.27 -9.75
CA TYR A 27 -3.86 -4.59 -9.11
C TYR A 27 -4.24 -4.54 -7.64
N MET A 28 -3.68 -3.61 -6.86
CA MET A 28 -3.98 -3.49 -5.43
C MET A 28 -5.41 -3.01 -5.19
N VAL A 29 -5.91 -2.12 -6.02
CA VAL A 29 -7.32 -1.68 -5.96
C VAL A 29 -8.27 -2.86 -6.25
N ASN A 30 -8.01 -3.61 -7.31
CA ASN A 30 -8.79 -4.80 -7.69
C ASN A 30 -8.68 -5.91 -6.65
N PHE A 31 -7.50 -6.10 -6.06
CA PHE A 31 -7.27 -7.05 -4.97
C PHE A 31 -8.14 -6.71 -3.76
N ILE A 32 -8.14 -5.44 -3.32
CA ILE A 32 -8.99 -4.98 -2.20
C ILE A 32 -10.47 -5.15 -2.54
N HIS A 33 -10.88 -4.84 -3.76
CA HIS A 33 -12.27 -5.08 -4.19
C HIS A 33 -12.63 -6.56 -4.07
N LYS A 34 -11.84 -7.46 -4.65
CA LYS A 34 -12.11 -8.91 -4.58
C LYS A 34 -12.10 -9.44 -3.15
N LEU A 35 -11.14 -9.00 -2.33
CA LEU A 35 -11.03 -9.41 -0.93
C LEU A 35 -12.26 -9.00 -0.12
N LYS A 36 -12.78 -7.78 -0.32
CA LYS A 36 -13.99 -7.27 0.35
C LYS A 36 -15.28 -7.98 -0.05
N HIS A 37 -15.32 -8.64 -1.21
CA HIS A 37 -16.50 -9.39 -1.66
C HIS A 37 -16.51 -10.83 -1.16
N LEU A 38 -15.50 -11.27 -0.41
CA LEU A 38 -15.51 -12.59 0.20
C LEU A 38 -16.59 -12.67 1.28
N PRO A 39 -17.36 -13.76 1.33
CA PRO A 39 -18.52 -13.88 2.23
C PRO A 39 -18.12 -14.00 3.70
N GLU A 40 -16.90 -14.46 3.98
CA GLU A 40 -16.45 -14.78 5.33
C GLU A 40 -15.04 -14.27 5.62
N LYS A 41 -14.83 -13.80 6.85
CA LYS A 41 -13.57 -13.22 7.30
C LYS A 41 -12.40 -14.20 7.21
N TYR A 42 -12.62 -15.49 7.47
CA TYR A 42 -11.53 -16.48 7.42
C TYR A 42 -11.00 -16.63 5.98
N MET A 43 -11.86 -16.53 4.97
CA MET A 43 -11.45 -16.60 3.57
C MET A 43 -10.55 -15.42 3.20
N MET A 44 -10.84 -14.22 3.72
CA MET A 44 -9.96 -13.06 3.55
C MET A 44 -8.60 -13.33 4.17
N ASN A 45 -8.56 -13.89 5.39
CA ASN A 45 -7.32 -14.20 6.09
C ASN A 45 -6.48 -15.24 5.31
N SER A 46 -7.09 -16.30 4.78
CA SER A 46 -6.39 -17.31 3.97
C SER A 46 -5.73 -16.72 2.71
N VAL A 47 -6.37 -15.72 2.09
CA VAL A 47 -5.76 -14.99 0.95
C VAL A 47 -4.59 -14.13 1.43
N LEU A 48 -4.75 -13.43 2.57
CA LEU A 48 -3.73 -12.54 3.11
C LEU A 48 -2.51 -13.27 3.66
N GLU A 49 -2.63 -14.53 4.09
CA GLU A 49 -1.50 -15.36 4.56
C GLU A 49 -0.38 -15.50 3.51
N ASN A 50 -0.73 -15.44 2.23
CA ASN A 50 0.21 -15.57 1.11
C ASN A 50 0.49 -14.23 0.42
N PHE A 51 -0.05 -13.13 0.93
CA PHE A 51 0.13 -11.80 0.37
C PHE A 51 1.16 -11.02 1.18
N THR A 52 2.24 -10.58 0.53
CA THR A 52 3.30 -9.80 1.16
C THR A 52 3.68 -8.58 0.32
N ILE A 53 4.13 -7.53 0.99
CA ILE A 53 4.69 -6.32 0.39
C ILE A 53 6.11 -6.17 0.92
N LEU A 54 7.07 -5.93 0.04
CA LEU A 54 8.43 -5.57 0.38
C LEU A 54 8.62 -4.06 0.13
N GLN A 55 9.20 -3.37 1.11
CA GLN A 55 9.54 -1.94 1.04
C GLN A 55 11.06 -1.77 1.14
#